data_AF-A0A6B3EUU8-F1
#
_entry.id   AF-A0A6B3EUU8-F1
#
_cell.length_a   1.000
_cell.length_b   1.000
_cell.length_c   1.000
_cell.angle_alpha   90.00
_cell.angle_beta   90.00
_cell.angle_gamma   90.00
#
_symmetry.space_group_name_H-M   'P 1'
#
loop_
_entity.id
_entity.type
_entity.pdbx_description
1 polymer ?
#
loop_
_entity_poly.entity_id
_entity_poly.type
_entity_poly.pdbx_seq_one_letter_code
_entity_poly.pdbx_strand_id
1 'polypeptide(L)'
;MLDPLDSHILHALHVAPRAPFRLVGEVVGVSEQTVARRFRAMHRAGAVRVVGLVNPAVHGLSASVVRIGLHPDRLDVLAEAVTRLPEVSF
;
A
#
# COMPACT_ATOMS: atom_id res chain seq x y z
N MET A 1 -12.41 -10.67 3.45
CA MET A 1 -11.61 -10.67 4.68
C MET A 1 -10.31 -11.38 4.36
N LEU A 2 -9.16 -10.76 4.65
CA LEU A 2 -7.85 -11.40 4.43
C LEU A 2 -7.67 -12.51 5.45
N ASP A 3 -7.29 -13.71 5.01
CA ASP A 3 -6.95 -14.77 5.96
C ASP A 3 -5.53 -14.57 6.53
N PRO A 4 -5.13 -15.32 7.58
CA PRO A 4 -3.81 -15.16 8.17
C PRO A 4 -2.65 -15.44 7.18
N LEU A 5 -2.83 -16.37 6.24
CA LEU A 5 -1.82 -16.67 5.23
C LEU A 5 -1.66 -15.52 4.24
N ASP A 6 -2.77 -14.91 3.82
CA ASP A 6 -2.76 -13.70 2.99
C ASP A 6 -1.96 -12.58 3.67
N SER A 7 -2.17 -12.36 4.97
CA SER A 7 -1.41 -11.38 5.76
C SER A 7 0.09 -11.69 5.79
N HIS A 8 0.49 -12.96 5.97
CA HIS A 8 1.91 -13.35 5.94
C HIS A 8 2.55 -13.15 4.57
N ILE A 9 1.84 -13.50 3.49
CA ILE A 9 2.30 -13.26 2.11
C ILE A 9 2.52 -11.76 1.89
N LEU A 10 1.59 -10.91 2.31
CA LEU A 10 1.72 -9.47 2.15
C LEU A 10 2.83 -8.88 3.00
N HIS A 11 3.02 -9.37 4.23
CA HIS A 11 4.12 -8.93 5.07
C HIS A 11 5.48 -9.26 4.44
N ALA A 12 5.65 -10.49 3.95
CA ALA A 12 6.88 -10.89 3.26
C ALA A 12 7.18 -10.02 2.03
N LEU A 13 6.16 -9.69 1.24
CA LEU A 13 6.28 -8.78 0.10
C LEU A 13 6.48 -7.32 0.52
N HIS A 14 5.98 -6.89 1.69
CA HIS A 14 6.25 -5.55 2.19
C HIS A 14 7.73 -5.38 2.56
N VAL A 15 8.33 -6.42 3.14
CA VAL A 15 9.76 -6.47 3.48
C VAL A 15 10.62 -6.61 2.21
N ALA A 16 10.24 -7.49 1.28
CA ALA A 16 10.96 -7.74 0.04
C ALA A 16 10.02 -7.68 -1.18
N PRO A 17 9.69 -6.46 -1.69
CA PRO A 17 8.68 -6.26 -2.73
C PRO A 17 8.93 -6.95 -4.06
N ARG A 18 10.19 -7.28 -4.35
CA ARG A 18 10.62 -7.96 -5.57
C ARG A 18 11.02 -9.42 -5.35
N ALA A 19 10.76 -9.97 -4.17
CA ALA A 19 11.06 -11.38 -3.89
C ALA A 19 10.27 -12.29 -4.83
N PRO A 20 10.89 -13.35 -5.38
CA PRO A 20 10.15 -14.35 -6.14
C PRO A 20 9.17 -15.08 -5.23
N PHE A 21 8.01 -15.48 -5.74
CA PHE A 21 7.00 -16.19 -4.94
C PHE A 21 7.48 -17.54 -4.39
N ARG A 22 8.48 -18.16 -5.02
CA ARG A 22 9.19 -19.31 -4.47
C ARG A 22 9.75 -19.01 -3.08
N LEU A 23 10.50 -17.91 -2.95
CA LEU A 23 11.12 -17.50 -1.68
C LEU A 23 10.05 -17.13 -0.65
N VAL A 24 8.99 -16.44 -1.08
CA VAL A 24 7.86 -16.12 -0.18
C VAL A 24 7.19 -17.40 0.33
N GLY A 25 7.02 -18.40 -0.54
CA GLY A 25 6.47 -19.71 -0.18
C GLY A 25 7.33 -20.44 0.85
N GLU A 26 8.65 -20.45 0.66
CA GLU A 26 9.61 -21.02 1.61
C GLU A 26 9.51 -20.37 3.00
N VAL A 27 9.37 -19.04 3.05
CA VAL A 27 9.27 -18.29 4.31
C VAL A 27 7.93 -18.50 5.02
N VAL A 28 6.82 -18.54 4.27
CA VAL A 28 5.46 -18.66 4.84
C VAL A 28 4.96 -20.11 4.96
N GLY A 29 5.76 -21.09 4.55
CA GLY A 29 5.48 -22.52 4.71
C GLY A 29 4.48 -23.09 3.71
N VAL A 30 4.37 -22.54 2.49
CA VAL A 30 3.46 -23.04 1.44
C VAL A 30 4.13 -23.09 0.07
N SER A 31 3.51 -23.77 -0.89
CA SER A 31 4.04 -23.83 -2.25
C SER A 31 3.99 -22.48 -2.97
N GLU A 32 4.94 -22.25 -3.89
CA GLU A 32 4.95 -21.08 -4.79
C GLU A 32 3.59 -20.87 -5.49
N GLN A 33 2.99 -21.96 -5.98
CA GLN A 33 1.69 -21.93 -6.66
C GLN A 33 0.57 -21.42 -5.73
N THR A 34 0.62 -21.77 -4.44
CA THR A 34 -0.34 -21.28 -3.45
C THR A 34 -0.18 -19.79 -3.24
N VAL A 35 1.06 -19.30 -3.07
CA VAL A 35 1.35 -17.86 -2.96
C VAL A 35 0.86 -17.10 -4.20
N ALA A 36 1.22 -17.57 -5.39
CA ALA A 36 0.84 -16.93 -6.65
C ALA A 36 -0.69 -16.86 -6.82
N ARG A 37 -1.40 -17.94 -6.49
CA ARG A 37 -2.87 -18.00 -6.57
C ARG A 37 -3.51 -17.00 -5.60
N ARG A 38 -3.05 -16.97 -4.35
CA ARG A 38 -3.54 -16.08 -3.29
C ARG A 38 -3.28 -14.62 -3.60
N PHE A 39 -2.04 -14.28 -3.97
CA PHE A 39 -1.67 -12.94 -4.39
C PHE A 39 -2.54 -12.44 -5.57
N ARG A 40 -2.71 -13.25 -6.62
CA ARG A 40 -3.57 -12.89 -7.76
C ARG A 40 -5.04 -12.73 -7.38
N ALA A 41 -5.54 -13.49 -6.40
CA ALA A 41 -6.91 -13.33 -5.90
C ALA A 41 -7.06 -12.00 -5.15
N MET A 42 -6.14 -11.67 -4.25
CA MET A 42 -6.13 -10.38 -3.53
C MET A 42 -6.01 -9.20 -4.48
N HIS A 43 -5.11 -9.28 -5.46
CA HIS A 43 -4.93 -8.24 -6.48
C HIS A 43 -6.20 -8.03 -7.32
N ARG A 44 -6.85 -9.10 -7.78
CA ARG A 44 -8.12 -9.02 -8.53
C ARG A 44 -9.27 -8.48 -7.69
N ALA A 45 -9.29 -8.77 -6.39
CA ALA A 45 -10.28 -8.25 -5.46
C ALA A 45 -10.03 -6.79 -5.07
N GLY A 46 -8.95 -6.15 -5.54
CA GLY A 46 -8.57 -4.79 -5.16
C GLY A 46 -8.05 -4.65 -3.73
N ALA A 47 -7.83 -5.76 -3.01
CA ALA A 47 -7.29 -5.76 -1.65
C ALA A 47 -5.81 -5.37 -1.60
N VAL A 48 -5.10 -5.49 -2.73
CA VAL A 48 -3.67 -5.20 -2.86
C VAL A 48 -3.40 -4.47 -4.17
N ARG A 49 -2.57 -3.44 -4.10
CA ARG A 49 -2.02 -2.74 -5.27
C ARG A 49 -0.50 -2.69 -5.15
N VAL A 50 0.20 -2.99 -6.24
CA VAL A 50 1.65 -2.81 -6.33
C VAL A 50 1.91 -1.43 -6.93
N VAL A 51 2.68 -0.60 -6.22
CA VAL A 51 3.04 0.76 -6.65
C VAL A 51 4.55 0.93 -6.60
N GLY A 52 5.11 1.64 -7.57
CA GLY A 52 6.47 2.14 -7.50
C GLY A 52 6.46 3.51 -6.82
N LEU A 53 7.16 3.65 -5.70
CA LEU A 53 7.34 4.94 -5.04
C LEU A 53 8.74 5.48 -5.36
N VAL A 54 8.79 6.69 -5.89
CA VAL A 54 10.04 7.45 -6.01
C VAL A 54 10.24 8.20 -4.71
N ASN A 55 11.43 8.13 -4.13
CA ASN A 55 11.76 8.96 -2.97
C ASN A 55 11.73 10.43 -3.39
N PRO A 56 10.82 11.28 -2.86
CA PRO A 56 10.71 12.69 -3.28
C PRO A 56 12.02 13.48 -3.13
N ALA A 57 12.88 13.09 -2.19
CA ALA A 57 14.17 13.73 -1.95
C ALA A 57 15.09 13.70 -3.18
N VAL A 58 14.95 12.72 -4.08
CA VAL A 58 15.76 12.67 -5.32
C VAL A 58 15.44 13.81 -6.29
N HIS A 59 14.29 14.47 -6.11
CA HIS A 59 13.87 15.66 -6.84
C HIS A 59 13.98 16.94 -6.00
N GLY A 60 14.66 16.90 -4.84
CA GLY A 60 14.74 18.03 -3.92
C GLY A 60 13.43 18.36 -3.20
N LEU A 61 12.44 17.47 -3.27
CA LEU A 61 11.16 17.63 -2.59
C LEU A 61 11.25 17.04 -1.17
N SER A 62 10.53 17.68 -0.24
CA SER A 62 10.40 17.22 1.15
C SER A 62 8.95 16.89 1.44
N ALA A 63 8.68 15.68 1.94
CA ALA A 63 7.36 15.32 2.44
C ALA A 63 7.16 15.91 3.84
N SER A 64 5.98 16.45 4.12
CA SER A 64 5.61 17.00 5.42
C SER A 64 4.20 16.58 5.80
N VAL A 65 3.96 16.39 7.10
CA VAL A 65 2.63 16.13 7.64
C VAL A 65 2.11 17.41 8.28
N VAL A 66 0.95 17.86 7.83
CA VAL A 66 0.29 19.08 8.35
C VAL A 66 -0.96 18.69 9.10
N ARG A 67 -1.11 19.19 10.33
CA ARG A 67 -2.33 19.02 11.13
C ARG A 67 -3.18 20.27 11.01
N ILE A 68 -4.40 20.12 10.49
CA ILE A 68 -5.35 21.22 10.33
C ILE A 68 -6.41 21.11 11.43
N GLY A 69 -6.55 22.17 12.22
CA GLY A 69 -7.65 22.31 13.17
C GLY A 69 -8.83 22.99 12.49
N LEU A 70 -10.01 22.39 12.56
CA LEU A 70 -11.23 22.92 11.98
C LEU A 70 -12.44 22.60 12.85
N HIS A 71 -13.49 23.42 12.72
CA HIS A 71 -14.79 23.08 13.26
C HIS A 71 -15.44 21.97 12.38
N PRO A 72 -16.20 21.02 12.94
CA PRO A 72 -16.70 19.85 12.21
C PRO A 72 -17.55 20.18 10.97
N ASP A 73 -18.26 21.30 10.97
CA ASP A 73 -19.08 21.79 9.85
C ASP A 73 -18.26 22.23 8.62
N ARG A 74 -16.93 22.33 8.73
CA ARG A 74 -16.02 22.70 7.62
C ARG A 74 -15.32 21.51 6.98
N LEU A 75 -15.59 20.28 7.43
CA LEU A 75 -14.86 19.09 7.00
C LEU A 75 -14.97 18.84 5.49
N ASP A 76 -16.18 18.87 4.95
CA ASP A 76 -16.42 18.59 3.53
C ASP A 76 -15.77 19.64 2.62
N VAL A 77 -15.83 20.91 3.02
CA VAL A 77 -15.22 22.02 2.30
C VAL A 77 -13.69 21.89 2.27
N LEU A 78 -13.09 21.50 3.40
CA LEU A 78 -11.65 21.25 3.47
C LEU A 78 -11.25 20.06 2.61
N ALA A 79 -11.98 18.94 2.72
CA ALA A 79 -11.72 17.74 1.94
C ALA A 79 -11.72 18.04 0.43
N GLU A 80 -12.75 18.72 -0.07
CA GLU A 80 -12.82 19.14 -1.47
C GLU A 80 -11.66 20.04 -1.89
N ALA A 81 -11.27 21.00 -1.05
CA ALA A 81 -10.18 21.91 -1.36
C ALA A 81 -8.83 21.17 -1.44
N VAL A 82 -8.58 20.26 -0.50
CA VAL A 82 -7.34 19.50 -0.38
C VAL A 82 -7.20 18.47 -1.51
N THR A 83 -8.29 17.81 -1.93
CA THR A 83 -8.25 16.87 -3.06
C THR A 83 -7.92 17.53 -4.41
N ARG A 84 -8.09 18.85 -4.53
CA ARG A 84 -7.70 19.61 -5.74
C ARG A 84 -6.21 19.97 -5.79
N LEU A 85 -5.47 19.76 -4.70
CA LEU A 85 -4.04 20.08 -4.64
C LEU A 85 -3.22 18.87 -5.13
N PRO A 86 -2.47 18.99 -6.25
CA PRO A 86 -1.70 17.87 -6.80
C PRO A 86 -0.54 17.43 -5.88
N GLU A 87 -0.12 18.27 -4.94
CA GLU A 87 0.93 17.98 -3.97
C GLU A 87 0.43 17.13 -2.79
N VAL A 88 -0.89 17.01 -2.60
CA VAL A 88 -1.47 16.21 -1.52
C VAL A 88 -1.54 14.75 -1.95
N SER A 89 -0.81 13.92 -1.22
CA SER A 89 -0.63 12.50 -1.58
C SER A 89 -1.64 11.56 -0.90
N PHE A 90 -2.25 11.98 0.21
CA PHE A 90 -3.16 11.18 1.05
C PHE A 90 -4.07 12.07 1.89
#